data_AF-A0A183GIP6-F1
#
_entry.id   AF-A0A183GIP6-F1
#
_cell.length_a   1.000
_cell.length_b   1.000
_cell.length_c   1.000
_cell.angle_alpha   90.00
_cell.angle_beta   90.00
_cell.angle_gamma   90.00
#
_symmetry.space_group_name_H-M   'P 1'
#
loop_
_entity.id
_entity.type
_entity.pdbx_description
1 polymer ?
#
loop_
_entity_poly.entity_id
_entity_poly.type
_entity_poly.pdbx_seq_one_letter_code
_entity_poly.pdbx_strand_id
1 'polypeptide(L)'
;MCYKASVHLWARIPGIGDDDEGWSILPIENYNEWRMIYFISFLLLVGFFVLNMFVGVVVENFHKCKEALEKEMREKAREKRLQRKLKRQKYEESVAGKKKKVKKNQPYWHNYGTTRMFLNGVVTSKYFDLAIAAVIGINVISMAMEFYMMPPGLKYVLKALNYFFTAVFTLEAAMKLAALGIRRFFSETWNRLDMFIVFLSVAGIVFEEFEALELPINPTIIRVMRVLRIARVLKLLKMAKGIRSLLDTVGEALPQVRSSDFLTIQPFLSYQSENV
;
A
#
# COMPACT_ATOMS: atom_id res chain seq x y z
N MET A 1 -8.50 12.15 -24.74
CA MET A 1 -8.72 13.14 -25.81
C MET A 1 -10.04 13.90 -25.68
N CYS A 2 -11.18 13.25 -25.37
CA CYS A 2 -12.49 13.94 -25.20
C CYS A 2 -12.53 15.06 -24.15
N TYR A 3 -11.81 14.94 -23.04
CA TYR A 3 -11.81 15.98 -22.01
C TYR A 3 -11.09 17.26 -22.47
N LYS A 4 -9.96 17.12 -23.19
CA LYS A 4 -9.27 18.26 -23.83
C LYS A 4 -10.17 18.91 -24.89
N ALA A 5 -10.85 18.11 -25.72
CA ALA A 5 -11.77 18.62 -26.73
C ALA A 5 -12.98 19.36 -26.11
N SER A 6 -13.54 18.85 -25.01
CA SER A 6 -14.58 19.56 -24.25
C SER A 6 -14.06 20.91 -23.75
N VAL A 7 -12.98 20.94 -22.97
CA VAL A 7 -12.49 22.19 -22.36
C VAL A 7 -12.10 23.24 -23.42
N HIS A 8 -11.50 22.81 -24.53
CA HIS A 8 -11.20 23.71 -25.66
C HIS A 8 -12.44 24.23 -26.38
N LEU A 9 -13.52 23.44 -26.47
CA LEU A 9 -14.78 23.86 -27.07
C LEU A 9 -15.52 24.85 -26.16
N TRP A 10 -15.53 24.61 -24.84
CA TRP A 10 -16.13 25.50 -23.84
C TRP A 10 -15.42 26.86 -23.73
N ALA A 11 -14.10 26.91 -23.96
CA ALA A 11 -13.37 28.17 -24.03
C ALA A 11 -13.70 29.01 -25.28
N ARG A 12 -14.23 28.38 -26.35
CA ARG A 12 -14.54 29.04 -27.62
C ARG A 12 -15.99 29.51 -27.73
N ILE A 13 -16.91 28.93 -26.94
CA ILE A 13 -18.33 29.26 -26.95
C ILE A 13 -18.63 30.70 -26.51
N PRO A 14 -18.04 31.25 -25.41
CA PRO A 14 -18.27 32.64 -25.02
C PRO A 14 -17.83 33.64 -26.08
N GLY A 15 -16.68 33.39 -26.72
CA GLY A 15 -16.15 34.23 -27.79
C GLY A 15 -17.01 34.27 -29.05
N ILE A 16 -17.81 33.23 -29.33
CA ILE A 16 -18.77 33.22 -30.45
C ILE A 16 -20.06 33.97 -30.08
N GLY A 17 -20.48 33.91 -28.81
CA GLY A 17 -21.69 34.59 -28.33
C GLY A 17 -21.52 36.08 -28.07
N ASP A 18 -20.28 36.57 -27.90
CA ASP A 18 -19.98 38.00 -27.79
C ASP A 18 -19.96 38.72 -29.15
N ASP A 19 -19.76 37.99 -30.25
CA ASP A 19 -19.65 38.51 -31.63
C ASP A 19 -21.01 38.59 -32.38
N ASP A 20 -22.09 38.11 -31.77
CA ASP A 20 -23.42 37.98 -32.40
C ASP A 20 -24.26 39.27 -32.25
N GLU A 21 -23.91 40.31 -33.00
CA GLU A 21 -24.81 41.45 -33.26
C GLU A 21 -25.27 41.45 -34.72
N GLY A 22 -26.58 41.52 -34.92
CA GLY A 22 -27.27 41.15 -36.16
C GLY A 22 -26.66 41.68 -37.46
N TRP A 23 -26.48 40.77 -38.42
CA TRP A 23 -26.25 40.84 -39.88
C TRP A 23 -25.44 41.98 -40.54
N SER A 24 -25.03 43.06 -39.86
CA SER A 24 -24.41 44.22 -40.50
C SER A 24 -23.47 45.06 -39.61
N ILE A 25 -22.85 44.48 -38.58
CA ILE A 25 -21.81 45.15 -37.76
C ILE A 25 -20.60 44.23 -37.56
N LEU A 26 -19.37 44.77 -37.58
CA LEU A 26 -18.17 44.03 -37.19
C LEU A 26 -18.19 43.80 -35.67
N PRO A 27 -17.81 42.62 -35.17
CA PRO A 27 -17.76 42.36 -33.73
C PRO A 27 -16.75 43.29 -33.05
N ILE A 28 -17.22 44.00 -32.03
CA ILE A 28 -16.37 44.86 -31.19
C ILE A 28 -15.86 43.98 -30.05
N GLU A 29 -14.54 43.81 -29.98
CA GLU A 29 -13.89 43.05 -28.92
C GLU A 29 -14.32 43.60 -27.55
N ASN A 30 -14.84 42.73 -26.68
CA ASN A 30 -15.17 43.03 -25.29
C ASN A 30 -16.39 43.95 -25.04
N TYR A 31 -17.46 43.82 -25.84
CA TYR A 31 -18.67 44.66 -25.72
C TYR A 31 -19.54 44.40 -24.47
N ASN A 32 -19.55 43.17 -23.91
CA ASN A 32 -20.41 42.84 -22.75
C ASN A 32 -19.76 41.80 -21.81
N GLU A 33 -18.86 42.25 -20.95
CA GLU A 33 -18.16 41.42 -19.93
C GLU A 33 -19.14 40.66 -19.00
N TRP A 34 -20.34 41.19 -18.77
CA TRP A 34 -21.38 40.57 -17.93
C TRP A 34 -21.93 39.25 -18.48
N ARG A 35 -21.84 39.02 -19.79
CA ARG A 35 -22.25 37.75 -20.42
C ARG A 35 -21.36 36.59 -19.98
N MET A 36 -20.06 36.82 -19.77
CA MET A 36 -19.15 35.79 -19.26
C MET A 36 -19.54 35.35 -17.84
N ILE A 37 -19.92 36.29 -16.97
CA ILE A 37 -20.35 35.98 -15.60
C ILE A 37 -21.64 35.16 -15.61
N TYR A 38 -22.58 35.48 -16.50
CA TYR A 38 -23.77 34.66 -16.73
C TYR A 38 -23.42 33.23 -17.14
N PHE A 39 -22.56 33.03 -18.14
CA PHE A 39 -22.15 31.69 -18.58
C PHE A 39 -21.40 30.91 -17.49
N ILE A 40 -20.50 31.54 -16.73
CA ILE A 40 -19.75 30.90 -15.64
C ILE A 40 -20.70 30.47 -14.52
N SER A 41 -21.60 31.36 -14.09
CA SER A 41 -22.58 31.05 -13.03
C SER A 41 -23.54 29.93 -13.45
N PHE A 42 -24.00 29.94 -14.71
CA PHE A 42 -24.83 28.89 -15.27
C PHE A 42 -24.10 27.55 -15.35
N LEU A 43 -22.84 27.54 -15.78
CA LEU A 43 -22.02 26.33 -15.87
C LEU A 43 -21.76 25.73 -14.48
N LEU A 44 -21.44 26.57 -13.48
CA LEU A 44 -21.28 26.10 -12.11
C LEU A 44 -22.58 25.53 -11.54
N LEU A 45 -23.71 26.20 -11.76
CA LEU A 45 -25.01 25.75 -11.24
C LEU A 45 -25.45 24.42 -11.90
N VAL A 46 -25.44 24.36 -13.23
CA VAL A 46 -25.84 23.17 -13.98
C VAL A 46 -24.83 22.04 -13.79
N GLY A 47 -23.53 22.33 -13.83
CA GLY A 47 -22.47 21.36 -13.62
C GLY A 47 -22.51 20.75 -12.23
N PHE A 48 -22.70 21.55 -11.18
CA PHE A 48 -22.85 21.06 -9.82
C PHE A 48 -24.09 20.18 -9.66
N PHE A 49 -25.24 20.60 -10.21
CA PHE A 49 -26.48 19.83 -10.10
C PHE A 49 -26.40 18.51 -10.85
N VAL A 50 -25.94 18.52 -12.11
CA VAL A 50 -25.80 17.31 -12.93
C VAL A 50 -24.79 16.34 -12.34
N LEU A 51 -23.64 16.82 -11.84
CA LEU A 51 -22.63 15.97 -11.20
C LEU A 51 -23.18 15.34 -9.92
N ASN A 52 -23.85 16.12 -9.07
CA ASN A 52 -24.42 15.59 -7.82
C ASN A 52 -25.58 14.62 -8.07
N MET A 53 -26.44 14.88 -9.07
CA MET A 53 -27.48 13.94 -9.48
C MET A 53 -26.87 12.65 -10.02
N PHE A 54 -25.86 12.75 -10.87
CA PHE A 54 -25.17 11.59 -11.45
C PHE A 54 -24.48 10.75 -10.36
N VAL A 55 -23.71 11.39 -9.48
CA VAL A 55 -23.09 10.72 -8.33
C VAL A 55 -24.16 10.07 -7.46
N GLY A 56 -25.28 10.74 -7.20
CA GLY A 56 -26.42 10.20 -6.46
C GLY A 56 -26.96 8.91 -7.09
N VAL A 57 -27.30 8.92 -8.38
CA VAL A 57 -27.84 7.76 -9.10
C VAL A 57 -26.84 6.61 -9.18
N VAL A 58 -25.57 6.92 -9.46
CA VAL A 58 -24.50 5.93 -9.52
C VAL A 58 -24.31 5.29 -8.15
N VAL A 59 -24.22 6.08 -7.08
CA VAL A 59 -24.09 5.58 -5.71
C VAL A 59 -25.30 4.76 -5.30
N GLU A 60 -26.51 5.16 -5.66
CA GLU A 60 -27.72 4.38 -5.38
C GLU A 60 -27.70 3.02 -6.10
N ASN A 61 -27.30 2.98 -7.38
CA ASN A 61 -27.12 1.73 -8.12
C ASN A 61 -26.04 0.85 -7.51
N PHE A 62 -24.91 1.42 -7.08
CA PHE A 62 -23.87 0.68 -6.37
C PHE A 62 -24.37 0.09 -5.05
N HIS A 63 -25.16 0.84 -4.27
CA HIS A 63 -25.76 0.32 -3.04
C HIS A 63 -26.74 -0.82 -3.32
N LYS A 64 -27.61 -0.69 -4.35
CA LYS A 64 -28.53 -1.76 -4.78
C LYS A 64 -27.78 -3.03 -5.20
N CYS A 65 -26.73 -2.89 -6.02
CA CYS A 65 -25.88 -4.02 -6.41
C CYS A 65 -25.17 -4.65 -5.21
N LYS A 66 -24.63 -3.83 -4.31
CA LYS A 66 -23.95 -4.31 -3.09
C LYS A 66 -24.91 -5.09 -2.19
N GLU A 67 -26.12 -4.59 -1.97
CA GLU A 67 -27.14 -5.27 -1.16
C GLU A 67 -27.59 -6.60 -1.78
N ALA A 68 -27.82 -6.62 -3.10
CA ALA A 68 -28.17 -7.85 -3.82
C ALA A 68 -27.06 -8.91 -3.70
N LEU A 69 -25.81 -8.50 -3.89
CA LEU A 69 -24.65 -9.37 -3.77
C LEU A 69 -24.48 -9.89 -2.33
N GLU A 70 -24.65 -9.04 -1.32
CA GLU A 70 -24.59 -9.45 0.09
C GLU A 70 -25.69 -10.47 0.44
N LYS A 71 -26.91 -10.30 -0.08
CA LYS A 71 -28.01 -11.26 0.09
C LYS A 71 -27.66 -12.61 -0.53
N GLU A 72 -27.19 -12.62 -1.77
CA GLU A 72 -26.77 -13.84 -2.47
C GLU A 72 -25.64 -14.57 -1.72
N MET A 73 -24.63 -13.83 -1.23
CA MET A 73 -23.55 -14.41 -0.43
C MET A 73 -24.06 -15.00 0.90
N ARG A 74 -25.01 -14.34 1.56
CA ARG A 74 -25.63 -14.85 2.80
C ARG A 74 -26.42 -16.13 2.55
N GLU A 75 -27.14 -16.22 1.44
CA GLU A 75 -27.88 -17.42 1.03
C GLU A 75 -26.93 -18.59 0.72
N LYS A 76 -25.92 -18.36 -0.14
CA LYS A 76 -24.86 -19.35 -0.42
C LYS A 76 -24.15 -19.81 0.86
N ALA A 77 -23.91 -18.91 1.82
CA ALA A 77 -23.33 -19.26 3.11
C ALA A 77 -24.26 -20.12 3.98
N ARG A 78 -25.57 -19.86 3.97
CA ARG A 78 -26.58 -20.68 4.66
C ARG A 78 -26.68 -22.08 4.05
N GLU A 79 -26.72 -22.18 2.73
CA GLU A 79 -26.71 -23.46 2.01
C GLU A 79 -25.45 -24.27 2.33
N LYS A 80 -24.26 -23.66 2.25
CA LYS A 80 -22.99 -24.30 2.63
C LYS A 80 -23.00 -24.78 4.09
N ARG A 81 -23.58 -24.00 5.02
CA ARG A 81 -23.72 -24.41 6.43
C ARG A 81 -24.66 -25.61 6.58
N LEU A 82 -25.79 -25.62 5.88
CA LEU A 82 -26.74 -26.74 5.90
C LEU A 82 -26.12 -28.01 5.30
N GLN A 83 -25.45 -27.89 4.15
CA GLN A 83 -24.71 -29.00 3.55
C GLN A 83 -23.63 -29.56 4.47
N ARG A 84 -22.89 -28.69 5.19
CA ARG A 84 -21.90 -29.13 6.19
C ARG A 84 -22.56 -29.89 7.35
N LYS A 85 -23.72 -29.43 7.84
CA LYS A 85 -24.49 -30.12 8.88
C LYS A 85 -24.97 -31.50 8.40
N LEU A 86 -25.54 -31.58 7.20
CA LEU A 86 -25.99 -32.84 6.60
C LEU A 86 -24.84 -33.82 6.36
N LYS A 87 -23.71 -33.36 5.83
CA LYS A 87 -22.49 -34.18 5.68
C LYS A 87 -21.97 -34.66 7.02
N ARG A 88 -22.00 -33.81 8.05
CA ARG A 88 -21.58 -34.17 9.40
C ARG A 88 -22.52 -35.18 10.03
N GLN A 89 -23.83 -35.06 9.88
CA GLN A 89 -24.80 -36.07 10.30
C GLN A 89 -24.56 -37.42 9.61
N LYS A 90 -24.43 -37.45 8.28
CA LYS A 90 -24.10 -38.68 7.54
C LYS A 90 -22.76 -39.30 7.97
N TYR A 91 -21.76 -38.45 8.25
CA TYR A 91 -20.47 -38.90 8.78
C TYR A 91 -20.61 -39.46 10.19
N GLU A 92 -21.35 -38.79 11.07
CA GLU A 92 -21.60 -39.25 12.44
C GLU A 92 -22.41 -40.55 12.46
N GLU A 93 -23.40 -40.72 11.59
CA GLU A 93 -24.12 -42.00 11.38
C GLU A 93 -23.18 -43.11 10.89
N SER A 94 -22.31 -42.82 9.92
CA SER A 94 -21.34 -43.80 9.39
C SER A 94 -20.15 -44.08 10.34
N VAL A 95 -19.85 -43.18 11.28
CA VAL A 95 -18.73 -43.28 12.23
C VAL A 95 -19.18 -43.62 13.64
N ALA A 96 -20.48 -43.61 13.95
CA ALA A 96 -21.04 -44.08 15.22
C ALA A 96 -20.56 -45.51 15.58
N GLY A 97 -20.24 -46.33 14.57
CA GLY A 97 -19.62 -47.66 14.76
C GLY A 97 -18.09 -47.69 14.93
N LYS A 98 -17.36 -46.58 14.73
CA LYS A 98 -15.87 -46.52 14.76
C LYS A 98 -15.38 -45.26 15.46
N LYS A 99 -15.51 -45.17 16.79
CA LYS A 99 -14.97 -44.04 17.58
C LYS A 99 -13.43 -44.03 17.56
N LYS A 100 -12.82 -43.34 16.59
CA LYS A 100 -11.39 -42.96 16.65
C LYS A 100 -11.23 -41.71 17.52
N LYS A 101 -10.41 -41.83 18.57
CA LYS A 101 -10.01 -40.72 19.45
C LYS A 101 -9.31 -39.63 18.61
N VAL A 102 -9.98 -38.50 18.40
CA VAL A 102 -9.39 -37.31 17.77
C VAL A 102 -8.33 -36.76 18.73
N LYS A 103 -7.06 -36.77 18.33
CA LYS A 103 -5.98 -36.14 19.10
C LYS A 103 -6.26 -34.64 19.22
N LYS A 104 -6.40 -34.15 20.45
CA LYS A 104 -6.53 -32.71 20.77
C LYS A 104 -5.28 -32.01 20.22
N ASN A 105 -5.46 -30.99 19.38
CA ASN A 105 -4.35 -30.15 18.90
C ASN A 105 -3.66 -29.53 20.12
N GLN A 106 -2.47 -30.01 20.45
CA GLN A 106 -1.69 -29.47 21.55
C GLN A 106 -1.27 -28.03 21.23
N PRO A 107 -1.29 -27.13 22.22
CA PRO A 107 -0.88 -25.74 22.01
C PRO A 107 0.61 -25.68 21.61
N TYR A 108 0.93 -24.77 20.71
CA TYR A 108 2.22 -24.65 20.02
C TYR A 108 3.45 -24.49 20.96
N TRP A 109 3.23 -24.03 22.19
CA TRP A 109 4.27 -23.82 23.21
C TRP A 109 4.74 -25.11 23.91
N HIS A 110 4.11 -26.26 23.62
CA HIS A 110 4.33 -27.51 24.36
C HIS A 110 5.76 -28.08 24.24
N ASN A 111 6.55 -27.65 23.25
CA ASN A 111 7.91 -28.14 22.99
C ASN A 111 8.99 -27.05 23.12
N TYR A 112 8.72 -25.95 23.84
CA TYR A 112 9.73 -24.90 24.04
C TYR A 112 10.79 -25.32 25.05
N GLY A 113 12.06 -25.21 24.67
CA GLY A 113 13.19 -25.26 25.63
C GLY A 113 13.23 -23.99 26.49
N THR A 114 13.83 -24.08 27.68
CA THR A 114 13.92 -22.99 28.68
C THR A 114 14.52 -21.69 28.12
N THR A 115 15.56 -21.77 27.29
CA THR A 115 16.18 -20.61 26.64
C THR A 115 15.24 -19.93 25.65
N ARG A 116 14.52 -20.72 24.84
CA ARG A 116 13.52 -20.22 23.89
C ARG A 116 12.33 -19.55 24.57
N MET A 117 11.92 -20.06 25.73
CA MET A 117 10.79 -19.50 26.49
C MET A 117 11.14 -18.13 27.08
N PHE A 118 12.37 -17.96 27.60
CA PHE A 118 12.86 -16.66 28.07
C PHE A 118 12.99 -15.65 26.92
N LEU A 119 13.62 -16.04 25.81
CA LEU A 119 13.71 -15.24 24.58
C LEU A 119 12.35 -14.79 24.07
N ASN A 120 11.36 -15.69 24.07
CA ASN A 120 10.00 -15.37 23.69
C ASN A 120 9.36 -14.35 24.65
N GLY A 121 9.63 -14.45 25.95
CA GLY A 121 9.19 -13.45 26.94
C GLY A 121 9.76 -12.05 26.68
N VAL A 122 11.06 -11.97 26.36
CA VAL A 122 11.73 -10.70 26.05
C VAL A 122 11.21 -10.09 24.74
N VAL A 123 11.14 -10.89 23.67
CA VAL A 123 10.69 -10.44 22.33
C VAL A 123 9.21 -10.04 22.31
N THR A 124 8.38 -10.64 23.16
CA THR A 124 6.94 -10.32 23.24
C THR A 124 6.66 -9.12 24.16
N SER A 125 7.67 -8.58 24.83
CA SER A 125 7.49 -7.46 25.75
C SER A 125 7.26 -6.15 25.01
N LYS A 126 6.30 -5.33 25.50
CA LYS A 126 6.02 -4.00 24.92
C LYS A 126 7.22 -3.04 25.01
N TYR A 127 8.07 -3.22 26.01
CA TYR A 127 9.27 -2.41 26.22
C TYR A 127 10.31 -2.67 25.14
N PHE A 128 10.46 -3.93 24.69
CA PHE A 128 11.35 -4.26 23.58
C PHE A 128 10.89 -3.59 22.28
N ASP A 129 9.59 -3.67 21.98
CA ASP A 129 9.03 -2.99 20.79
C ASP A 129 9.21 -1.46 20.85
N LEU A 130 9.02 -0.85 22.03
CA LEU A 130 9.24 0.59 22.23
C LEU A 130 10.72 0.98 22.08
N ALA A 131 11.64 0.17 22.61
CA ALA A 131 13.08 0.40 22.47
C ALA A 131 13.52 0.32 21.00
N ILE A 132 13.07 -0.69 20.27
CA ILE A 132 13.35 -0.81 18.83
C ILE A 132 12.74 0.37 18.05
N ALA A 133 11.52 0.79 18.41
CA ALA A 133 10.90 1.97 17.79
C ALA A 133 11.72 3.25 18.01
N ALA A 134 12.25 3.47 19.23
CA ALA A 134 13.13 4.59 19.52
C ALA A 134 14.41 4.55 18.67
N VAL A 135 15.04 3.37 18.55
CA VAL A 135 16.23 3.18 17.71
C VAL A 135 15.94 3.49 16.24
N ILE A 136 14.79 3.04 15.71
CA ILE A 136 14.38 3.37 14.34
C ILE A 136 14.20 4.88 14.19
N GLY A 137 13.54 5.55 15.15
CA GLY A 137 13.35 7.00 15.13
C GLY A 137 14.66 7.77 15.09
N ILE A 138 15.62 7.41 15.94
CA ILE A 138 16.96 8.02 15.96
C ILE A 138 17.71 7.76 14.65
N ASN A 139 17.55 6.56 14.06
CA ASN A 139 18.12 6.27 12.74
C ASN A 139 17.53 7.18 11.66
N VAL A 140 16.22 7.40 11.62
CA VAL A 140 15.60 8.32 10.65
C VAL A 140 16.16 9.74 10.81
N ILE A 141 16.31 10.22 12.04
CA ILE A 141 16.94 11.53 12.30
C ILE A 141 18.39 11.55 11.79
N SER A 142 19.14 10.48 12.01
CA SER A 142 20.52 10.34 11.53
C SER A 142 20.62 10.41 10.01
N MET A 143 19.63 9.84 9.29
CA MET A 143 19.55 9.92 7.83
C MET A 143 19.15 11.33 7.36
N ALA A 144 18.33 12.04 8.12
CA ALA A 144 17.92 13.41 7.80
C ALA A 144 19.03 14.44 8.04
N MET A 145 19.99 14.13 8.92
CA MET A 145 21.16 14.98 9.18
C MET A 145 22.23 14.93 8.08
N GLU A 146 22.10 14.07 7.08
CA GLU A 146 23.04 14.02 5.96
C GLU A 146 22.88 15.25 5.04
N PHE A 147 23.91 16.10 4.95
CA PHE A 147 23.94 17.26 4.05
C PHE A 147 25.14 17.23 3.09
N TYR A 148 25.02 17.96 1.98
CA TYR A 148 26.05 18.05 0.95
C TYR A 148 27.27 18.84 1.45
N MET A 149 28.49 18.32 1.25
CA MET A 149 29.76 18.87 1.75
C MET A 149 29.90 18.90 3.29
N MET A 150 29.75 17.73 3.91
CA MET A 150 29.85 17.55 5.37
C MET A 150 31.30 17.46 5.88
N PRO A 151 31.64 18.09 7.02
CA PRO A 151 32.95 17.94 7.64
C PRO A 151 33.29 16.47 7.95
N PRO A 152 34.56 16.07 7.83
CA PRO A 152 34.98 14.66 7.89
C PRO A 152 34.66 13.99 9.23
N GLY A 153 34.71 14.73 10.34
CA GLY A 153 34.37 14.21 11.66
C GLY A 153 32.89 13.79 11.77
N LEU A 154 31.97 14.63 11.28
CA LEU A 154 30.53 14.32 11.32
C LEU A 154 30.19 13.14 10.39
N LYS A 155 30.84 13.07 9.21
CA LYS A 155 30.71 11.94 8.29
C LYS A 155 31.13 10.61 8.95
N TYR A 156 32.21 10.60 9.73
CA TYR A 156 32.65 9.40 10.46
C TYR A 156 31.64 8.98 11.54
N VAL A 157 31.12 9.95 12.31
CA VAL A 157 30.08 9.68 13.34
C VAL A 157 28.82 9.11 12.70
N LEU A 158 28.33 9.68 11.59
CA LEU A 158 27.16 9.16 10.89
C LEU A 158 27.39 7.76 10.31
N LYS A 159 28.61 7.48 9.79
CA LYS A 159 28.98 6.13 9.33
C LYS A 159 28.97 5.13 10.49
N ALA A 160 29.52 5.50 11.65
CA ALA A 160 29.52 4.66 12.85
C ALA A 160 28.08 4.40 13.37
N LEU A 161 27.23 5.44 13.39
CA LEU A 161 25.82 5.31 13.75
C LEU A 161 25.06 4.38 12.79
N ASN A 162 25.30 4.49 11.48
CA ASN A 162 24.68 3.61 10.49
C ASN A 162 25.05 2.14 10.71
N TYR A 163 26.32 1.85 11.04
CA TYR A 163 26.78 0.52 11.40
C TYR A 163 26.11 0.03 12.69
N PHE A 164 26.06 0.87 13.73
CA PHE A 164 25.41 0.57 15.00
C PHE A 164 23.93 0.21 14.82
N PHE A 165 23.16 1.01 14.09
CA PHE A 165 21.74 0.73 13.87
C PHE A 165 21.53 -0.56 13.08
N THR A 166 22.36 -0.82 12.08
CA THR A 166 22.28 -2.05 11.28
C THR A 166 22.60 -3.28 12.14
N ALA A 167 23.57 -3.18 13.04
CA ALA A 167 23.88 -4.23 14.01
C ALA A 167 22.68 -4.48 14.96
N VAL A 168 22.06 -3.42 15.50
CA VAL A 168 20.87 -3.55 16.37
C VAL A 168 19.70 -4.22 15.64
N PHE A 169 19.42 -3.84 14.38
CA PHE A 169 18.36 -4.48 13.61
C PHE A 169 18.67 -5.93 13.24
N THR A 170 19.94 -6.25 13.02
CA THR A 170 20.37 -7.63 12.77
C THR A 170 20.18 -8.48 14.02
N LEU A 171 20.55 -7.96 15.19
CA LEU A 171 20.34 -8.63 16.48
C LEU A 171 18.84 -8.78 16.79
N GLU A 172 18.03 -7.77 16.53
CA GLU A 172 16.56 -7.84 16.67
C GLU A 172 15.98 -8.99 15.86
N ALA A 173 16.33 -9.06 14.56
CA ALA A 173 15.85 -10.10 13.67
C ALA A 173 16.34 -11.50 14.09
N ALA A 174 17.60 -11.62 14.51
CA ALA A 174 18.16 -12.86 15.03
C ALA A 174 17.47 -13.34 16.32
N MET A 175 17.20 -12.42 17.27
CA MET A 175 16.44 -12.73 18.49
C MET A 175 15.03 -13.20 18.17
N LYS A 176 14.32 -12.51 17.25
CA LYS A 176 12.98 -12.91 16.79
C LYS A 176 13.00 -14.28 16.11
N LEU A 177 14.01 -14.56 15.29
CA LEU A 177 14.18 -15.86 14.63
C LEU A 177 14.44 -16.99 15.63
N ALA A 178 15.26 -16.74 16.66
CA ALA A 178 15.55 -17.70 17.72
C ALA A 178 14.32 -18.00 18.59
N ALA A 179 13.57 -16.95 18.96
CA ALA A 179 12.36 -17.02 19.78
C ALA A 179 11.21 -17.76 19.08
N LEU A 180 10.88 -17.37 17.84
CA LEU A 180 9.71 -17.90 17.10
C LEU A 180 10.04 -19.16 16.29
N GLY A 181 11.31 -19.39 15.97
CA GLY A 181 11.77 -20.45 15.07
C GLY A 181 11.51 -20.15 13.59
N ILE A 182 12.28 -20.82 12.71
CA ILE A 182 12.35 -20.55 11.27
C ILE A 182 10.97 -20.59 10.59
N ARG A 183 10.18 -21.65 10.80
CA ARG A 183 8.89 -21.81 10.08
C ARG A 183 7.88 -20.70 10.36
N ARG A 184 7.75 -20.25 11.62
CA ARG A 184 6.78 -19.22 11.98
C ARG A 184 7.30 -17.82 11.65
N PHE A 185 8.60 -17.60 11.82
CA PHE A 185 9.25 -16.36 11.41
C PHE A 185 8.97 -16.04 9.93
N PHE A 186 9.13 -17.03 9.04
CA PHE A 186 8.87 -16.85 7.60
C PHE A 186 7.39 -16.93 7.19
N SER A 187 6.47 -17.30 8.09
CA SER A 187 5.03 -17.30 7.80
C SER A 187 4.44 -15.89 7.93
N GLU A 188 4.96 -15.08 8.84
CA GLU A 188 4.50 -13.71 9.10
C GLU A 188 5.08 -12.72 8.09
N THR A 189 4.22 -12.05 7.32
CA THR A 189 4.64 -11.08 6.28
C THR A 189 5.52 -9.96 6.84
N TRP A 190 5.17 -9.45 8.02
CA TRP A 190 5.93 -8.38 8.66
C TRP A 190 7.31 -8.85 9.12
N ASN A 191 7.46 -10.07 9.63
CA ASN A 191 8.77 -10.62 9.99
C ASN A 191 9.64 -10.86 8.74
N ARG A 192 9.02 -11.28 7.62
CA ARG A 192 9.70 -11.40 6.32
C ARG A 192 10.23 -10.06 5.81
N LEU A 193 9.43 -8.99 5.92
CA LEU A 193 9.87 -7.63 5.61
C LEU A 193 11.04 -7.18 6.51
N ASP A 194 11.07 -7.63 7.76
CA ASP A 194 12.19 -7.33 8.67
C ASP A 194 13.51 -7.90 8.17
N MET A 195 13.51 -9.19 7.83
CA MET A 195 14.70 -9.86 7.29
C MET A 195 15.14 -9.25 5.97
N PHE A 196 14.19 -8.88 5.11
CA PHE A 196 14.52 -8.23 3.85
C PHE A 196 15.21 -6.87 4.08
N ILE A 197 14.70 -6.05 5.00
CA ILE A 197 15.30 -4.76 5.34
C ILE A 197 16.70 -4.94 5.95
N VAL A 198 16.88 -5.92 6.85
CA VAL A 198 18.20 -6.24 7.42
C VAL A 198 19.18 -6.67 6.33
N PHE A 199 18.76 -7.56 5.43
CA PHE A 199 19.57 -8.01 4.30
C PHE A 199 19.98 -6.85 3.39
N LEU A 200 19.04 -5.98 3.01
CA LEU A 200 19.32 -4.78 2.21
C LEU A 200 20.29 -3.83 2.91
N SER A 201 20.17 -3.68 4.23
CA SER A 201 21.03 -2.79 5.02
C SER A 201 22.46 -3.32 5.09
N VAL A 202 22.63 -4.64 5.30
CA VAL A 202 23.95 -5.29 5.28
C VAL A 202 24.56 -5.23 3.88
N ALA A 203 23.79 -5.53 2.84
CA ALA A 203 24.25 -5.38 1.45
C ALA A 203 24.69 -3.94 1.16
N GLY A 204 23.91 -2.94 1.61
CA GLY A 204 24.24 -1.51 1.52
C GLY A 204 25.64 -1.18 2.02
N ILE A 205 25.94 -1.61 3.24
CA ILE A 205 27.26 -1.36 3.86
C ILE A 205 28.37 -2.08 3.10
N VAL A 206 28.16 -3.36 2.74
CA VAL A 206 29.16 -4.14 2.01
C VAL A 206 29.50 -3.50 0.66
N PHE A 207 28.50 -3.02 -0.09
CA PHE A 207 28.73 -2.32 -1.36
C PHE A 207 29.43 -0.96 -1.18
N GLU A 208 29.18 -0.24 -0.08
CA GLU A 208 29.87 1.02 0.23
C GLU A 208 31.37 0.80 0.54
N GLU A 209 31.73 -0.33 1.17
CA GLU A 209 33.14 -0.71 1.36
C GLU A 209 33.82 -1.16 0.06
N PHE A 210 33.09 -1.79 -0.87
CA PHE A 210 33.63 -2.12 -2.20
C PHE A 210 33.88 -0.87 -3.07
N GLU A 211 33.09 0.18 -2.92
CA GLU A 211 33.34 1.49 -3.57
C GLU A 211 34.67 2.11 -3.08
N ALA A 212 35.01 1.92 -1.81
CA ALA A 212 36.27 2.40 -1.23
C ALA A 212 37.52 1.64 -1.74
N LEU A 213 37.35 0.47 -2.35
CA LEU A 213 38.42 -0.33 -2.97
C LEU A 213 38.65 0.01 -4.46
N GLU A 214 38.06 1.09 -4.97
CA GLU A 214 38.19 1.59 -6.35
C GLU A 214 37.81 0.58 -7.45
N LEU A 215 36.96 -0.40 -7.12
CA LEU A 215 36.43 -1.31 -8.14
C LEU A 215 35.55 -0.54 -9.13
N PRO A 216 35.60 -0.85 -10.45
CA PRO A 216 34.79 -0.18 -11.47
C PRO A 216 33.32 -0.62 -11.37
N ILE A 217 32.58 -0.02 -10.43
CA ILE A 217 31.15 -0.26 -10.22
C ILE A 217 30.35 0.85 -10.90
N ASN A 218 29.24 0.47 -11.53
CA ASN A 218 28.34 1.44 -12.18
C ASN A 218 27.80 2.47 -11.17
N PRO A 219 27.86 3.79 -11.48
CA PRO A 219 27.39 4.86 -10.57
C PRO A 219 25.89 4.77 -10.27
N THR A 220 25.11 4.14 -11.16
CA THR A 220 23.69 3.85 -10.95
C THR A 220 23.45 2.92 -9.77
N ILE A 221 24.31 1.91 -9.56
CA ILE A 221 24.17 0.95 -8.45
C ILE A 221 24.42 1.67 -7.12
N ILE A 222 25.44 2.51 -7.05
CA ILE A 222 25.75 3.34 -5.87
C ILE A 222 24.55 4.21 -5.48
N ARG A 223 23.89 4.83 -6.47
CA ARG A 223 22.66 5.61 -6.25
C ARG A 223 21.52 4.75 -5.70
N VAL A 224 21.29 3.56 -6.26
CA VAL A 224 20.24 2.64 -5.78
C VAL A 224 20.53 2.22 -4.33
N MET A 225 21.76 1.83 -3.99
CA MET A 225 22.11 1.43 -2.62
C MET A 225 21.86 2.56 -1.61
N ARG A 226 22.16 3.82 -1.99
CA ARG A 226 21.86 5.02 -1.19
C ARG A 226 20.37 5.30 -1.02
N VAL A 227 19.51 4.82 -1.91
CA VAL A 227 18.05 4.92 -1.77
C VAL A 227 17.50 3.75 -0.97
N LEU A 228 18.04 2.53 -1.15
CA LEU A 228 17.60 1.33 -0.44
C LEU A 228 17.70 1.45 1.08
N ARG A 229 18.67 2.22 1.59
CA ARG A 229 18.76 2.50 3.02
C ARG A 229 17.53 3.25 3.55
N ILE A 230 16.74 3.98 2.74
CA ILE A 230 15.44 4.57 3.13
C ILE A 230 14.41 3.48 3.45
N ALA A 231 14.55 2.25 2.92
CA ALA A 231 13.66 1.13 3.23
C ALA A 231 13.61 0.82 4.74
N ARG A 232 14.63 1.20 5.52
CA ARG A 232 14.62 1.08 6.98
C ARG A 232 13.50 1.92 7.65
N VAL A 233 13.09 3.03 7.03
CA VAL A 233 11.97 3.87 7.49
C VAL A 233 10.67 3.08 7.46
N LEU A 234 10.53 2.10 6.55
CA LEU A 234 9.35 1.23 6.47
C LEU A 234 9.17 0.39 7.75
N LYS A 235 10.21 0.22 8.58
CA LYS A 235 10.06 -0.42 9.90
C LYS A 235 9.12 0.37 10.82
N LEU A 236 8.99 1.70 10.67
CA LEU A 236 8.04 2.53 11.44
C LEU A 236 6.58 2.15 11.16
N LEU A 237 6.27 1.69 9.94
CA LEU A 237 4.92 1.29 9.54
C LEU A 237 4.39 0.09 10.34
N LYS A 238 5.29 -0.75 10.88
CA LYS A 238 4.92 -1.90 11.73
C LYS A 238 4.34 -1.49 13.08
N MET A 239 4.76 -0.33 13.60
CA MET A 239 4.42 0.14 14.94
C MET A 239 3.10 0.93 14.95
N ALA A 240 2.83 1.64 13.85
CA ALA A 240 1.59 2.37 13.68
C ALA A 240 0.43 1.41 13.34
N LYS A 241 -0.20 0.85 14.38
CA LYS A 241 -1.34 -0.10 14.25
C LYS A 241 -2.44 0.41 13.30
N GLY A 242 -2.73 1.71 13.34
CA GLY A 242 -3.69 2.35 12.43
C GLY A 242 -3.25 2.28 10.97
N ILE A 243 -2.00 2.68 10.68
CA ILE A 243 -1.43 2.63 9.32
C ILE A 243 -1.34 1.19 8.83
N ARG A 244 -0.94 0.25 9.69
CA ARG A 244 -0.92 -1.18 9.36
C ARG A 244 -2.30 -1.67 8.94
N SER A 245 -3.35 -1.36 9.71
CA SER A 245 -4.72 -1.76 9.35
C SER A 245 -5.14 -1.18 7.99
N LEU A 246 -4.79 0.08 7.73
CA LEU A 246 -5.07 0.71 6.44
C LEU A 246 -4.30 0.04 5.30
N LEU A 247 -3.00 -0.21 5.48
CA LEU A 247 -2.16 -0.90 4.49
C LEU A 247 -2.66 -2.32 4.22
N ASP A 248 -3.13 -3.03 5.24
CA ASP A 248 -3.72 -4.36 5.09
C ASP A 248 -5.02 -4.26 4.26
N THR A 249 -5.91 -3.29 4.55
CA THR A 249 -7.12 -3.09 3.73
C THR A 249 -6.83 -2.68 2.29
N VAL A 250 -5.81 -1.84 2.06
CA VAL A 250 -5.34 -1.50 0.72
C VAL A 250 -4.77 -2.73 0.03
N GLY A 251 -4.00 -3.55 0.75
CA GLY A 251 -3.47 -4.82 0.27
C GLY A 251 -4.56 -5.78 -0.20
N GLU A 252 -5.69 -5.84 0.51
CA GLU A 252 -6.85 -6.64 0.15
C GLU A 252 -7.67 -6.06 -1.02
N ALA A 253 -7.69 -4.73 -1.17
CA ALA A 253 -8.38 -4.04 -2.27
C ALA A 253 -7.57 -4.03 -3.58
N LEU A 254 -6.23 -4.04 -3.50
CA LEU A 254 -5.32 -3.98 -4.65
C LEU A 254 -5.60 -5.04 -5.74
N PRO A 255 -5.88 -6.32 -5.42
CA PRO A 255 -6.24 -7.31 -6.42
C PRO A 255 -7.52 -6.95 -7.19
N GLN A 256 -8.51 -6.35 -6.53
CA GLN A 256 -9.77 -5.94 -7.15
C GLN A 256 -9.57 -4.74 -8.07
N VAL A 257 -8.77 -3.76 -7.63
CA VAL A 257 -8.40 -2.59 -8.44
C VAL A 257 -7.59 -3.02 -9.66
N ARG A 258 -6.62 -3.94 -9.50
CA ARG A 258 -5.83 -4.46 -10.62
C ARG A 258 -6.70 -5.09 -11.71
N SER A 259 -7.74 -5.84 -11.34
CA SER A 259 -8.67 -6.39 -12.33
C SER A 259 -9.48 -5.32 -13.05
N SER A 260 -9.92 -4.28 -12.35
CA SER A 260 -10.66 -3.15 -12.95
C SER A 260 -9.77 -2.31 -13.88
N ASP A 261 -8.54 -2.03 -13.47
CA ASP A 261 -7.57 -1.28 -14.27
C ASP A 261 -7.23 -2.03 -15.56
N PHE A 262 -7.04 -3.35 -15.48
CA PHE A 262 -6.78 -4.19 -16.65
C PHE A 262 -7.94 -4.13 -17.67
N LEU A 263 -9.19 -4.21 -17.21
CA LEU A 263 -10.38 -4.07 -18.06
C LEU A 263 -10.50 -2.68 -18.71
N THR A 264 -9.99 -1.65 -18.04
CA THR A 264 -10.03 -0.26 -18.55
C THR A 264 -8.92 0.00 -19.57
N ILE A 265 -7.76 -0.66 -19.42
CA ILE A 265 -6.60 -0.50 -20.30
C ILE A 265 -6.72 -1.35 -21.57
N GLN A 266 -7.40 -2.49 -21.51
CA GLN A 266 -7.52 -3.42 -22.65
C GLN A 266 -8.10 -2.78 -23.93
N PRO A 267 -9.18 -1.97 -23.90
CA PRO A 267 -9.69 -1.29 -25.10
C PRO A 267 -8.70 -0.30 -25.71
N PHE A 268 -7.88 0.37 -24.88
CA PHE A 268 -6.86 1.31 -25.35
C PHE A 268 -5.72 0.58 -26.08
N LEU A 269 -5.30 -0.59 -25.57
CA LEU A 269 -4.30 -1.43 -26.22
C LEU A 269 -4.81 -2.01 -27.54
N SER A 270 -6.08 -2.44 -27.60
CA SER A 270 -6.72 -2.88 -28.84
C SER A 270 -6.76 -1.76 -29.89
N TYR A 271 -7.15 -0.54 -29.49
CA TYR A 271 -7.20 0.60 -30.39
C TYR A 271 -5.81 1.00 -30.94
N GLN A 272 -4.75 0.89 -30.13
CA GLN A 272 -3.38 1.11 -30.61
C GLN A 272 -2.93 0.01 -31.57
N SER A 273 -3.35 -1.24 -31.39
CA SER A 273 -3.00 -2.35 -32.28
C SER A 273 -3.70 -2.29 -33.65
N GLU A 274 -4.85 -1.62 -33.76
CA GLU A 274 -5.60 -1.45 -35.01
C GLU A 274 -5.12 -0.25 -35.84
N ASN A 275 -4.36 0.67 -35.23
CA ASN A 275 -3.84 1.88 -35.88
C ASN A 275 -2.32 1.81 -36.14
N VAL A 276 -1.72 0.62 -36.06
CA VAL A 276 -0.36 0.29 -36.49
C VAL A 276 -0.45 -0.73 -37.62
#